data_AF-A0A432FMI6-F1
#
_entry.id   AF-A0A432FMI6-F1
#
_cell.length_a   1.000
_cell.length_b   1.000
_cell.length_c   1.000
_cell.angle_alpha   90.00
_cell.angle_beta   90.00
_cell.angle_gamma   90.00
#
_symmetry.space_group_name_H-M   'P 1'
#
loop_
_entity.id
_entity.type
_entity.pdbx_description
1 polymer ?
#
loop_
_entity_poly.entity_id
_entity_poly.type
_entity_poly.pdbx_seq_one_letter_code
_entity_poly.pdbx_strand_id
1 'polypeptide(L)'
;MEECMFKCRLITAILLLISFLLSQNNQTAEQQNGILSGDTGTGKPTVAILDFEGRGVSVQEVQTLSERMRTEIGNTNAVRLIERKAVDKIMEEQGFQQSGCTTDECASEVGQLLGVQYMISGAIGLMGKTYTIDAKIFSVETGETVRTKSVSHKGDISGLLIEMQIMAWEIVGLQAPARLLLYKTGGAGKITVAVLDFEGRGISVLEAQTLTDRFNTEMSGTDKVIMVERGTMMDVLDEQGFEAGACASDECAAEVGAMLGVEFMVTGAIGKLGDTYTIDIKMFSVATGAAENMESVTYVGKVDGLITEIEILAWKIMELDPPKALLKKQKRGGGVAAAEGGTNWLLWGLVGVAVIGGGAALAISGDSGAAAVSDIPEPPAFPTVP
;
A
#
# COMPACT_ATOMS: atom_id res chain seq x y z
N MET A 1 14.34 18.22 66.04
CA MET A 1 14.47 16.87 65.45
C MET A 1 13.17 16.37 64.81
N GLU A 2 11.99 16.73 65.32
CA GLU A 2 10.70 16.32 64.73
C GLU A 2 10.40 16.84 63.31
N GLU A 3 10.79 18.07 62.96
CA GLU A 3 10.54 18.61 61.60
C GLU A 3 11.28 17.87 60.49
N CYS A 4 12.47 17.33 60.78
CA CYS A 4 13.28 16.61 59.80
C CYS A 4 12.67 15.23 59.47
N MET A 5 12.01 14.62 60.45
CA MET A 5 11.40 13.31 60.33
C MET A 5 10.08 13.37 59.54
N PHE A 6 9.34 14.48 59.65
CA PHE A 6 8.11 14.72 58.89
C PHE A 6 8.38 14.96 57.40
N LYS A 7 9.41 15.76 57.07
CA LYS A 7 9.83 15.98 55.67
C LYS A 7 10.31 14.70 55.00
N CYS A 8 11.03 13.84 55.72
CA CYS A 8 11.52 12.57 55.17
C CYS A 8 10.37 11.60 54.84
N ARG A 9 9.35 11.52 55.72
CA ARG A 9 8.14 10.70 55.48
C ARG A 9 7.25 11.24 54.36
N LEU A 10 7.16 12.56 54.20
CA LEU A 10 6.39 13.16 53.13
C LEU A 10 7.03 12.91 51.75
N ILE A 11 8.36 12.98 51.65
CA ILE A 11 9.08 12.73 50.40
C ILE A 11 9.00 11.25 49.99
N THR A 12 9.09 10.31 50.93
CA THR A 12 8.91 8.88 50.63
C THR A 12 7.48 8.54 50.22
N ALA A 13 6.47 9.18 50.83
CA ALA A 13 5.08 9.01 50.43
C ALA A 13 4.79 9.56 49.02
N ILE A 14 5.36 10.72 48.67
CA ILE A 14 5.21 11.32 47.33
C ILE A 14 5.92 10.47 46.27
N LEU A 15 7.13 9.96 46.55
CA LEU A 15 7.84 9.06 45.64
C LEU A 15 7.06 7.76 45.40
N LEU A 16 6.49 7.15 46.45
CA LEU A 16 5.64 5.96 46.32
C LEU A 16 4.35 6.23 45.53
N LEU A 17 3.74 7.41 45.71
CA LEU A 17 2.55 7.83 44.95
C LEU A 17 2.86 8.06 43.47
N ILE A 18 4.02 8.67 43.15
CA ILE A 18 4.47 8.87 41.77
C ILE A 18 4.80 7.52 41.11
N SER A 19 5.46 6.60 41.81
CA SER A 19 5.71 5.24 41.31
C SER A 19 4.42 4.45 41.07
N PHE A 20 3.41 4.61 41.94
CA PHE A 20 2.11 3.96 41.78
C PHE A 20 1.29 4.55 40.62
N LEU A 21 1.34 5.87 40.41
CA LEU A 21 0.71 6.54 39.27
C LEU A 21 1.39 6.19 37.94
N LEU A 22 2.71 6.09 37.90
CA LEU A 22 3.47 5.60 36.74
C LEU A 22 3.14 4.12 36.43
N SER A 23 2.87 3.30 37.45
CA SER A 23 2.47 1.90 37.27
C SER A 23 1.05 1.74 36.70
N GLN A 24 0.11 2.65 36.97
CA GLN A 24 -1.25 2.57 36.43
C GLN A 24 -1.34 3.03 34.97
N ASN A 25 -0.48 3.95 34.53
CA ASN A 25 -0.52 4.44 33.15
C ASN A 25 -0.02 3.40 32.12
N ASN A 26 0.73 2.39 32.57
CA ASN A 26 1.29 1.36 31.69
C ASN A 26 0.35 0.16 31.44
N GLN A 27 -0.75 0.03 32.19
CA GLN A 27 -1.63 -1.16 32.09
C GLN A 27 -2.78 -1.03 31.07
N THR A 28 -3.00 0.14 30.47
CA THR A 28 -4.05 0.34 29.44
C THR A 28 -3.55 0.31 28.00
N ALA A 29 -2.24 0.20 27.76
CA ALA A 29 -1.66 0.21 26.41
C ALA A 29 -1.38 -1.20 25.82
N GLU A 30 -1.40 -2.27 26.61
CA GLU A 30 -1.02 -3.62 26.15
C GLU A 30 -2.19 -4.58 25.87
N GLN A 31 -3.44 -4.26 26.22
CA GLN A 31 -4.57 -5.19 26.01
C GLN A 31 -5.29 -5.09 24.66
N GLN A 32 -4.81 -4.29 23.71
CA GLN A 32 -5.41 -4.19 22.37
C GLN A 32 -4.50 -4.65 21.22
N ASN A 33 -3.33 -5.19 21.55
CA ASN A 33 -2.38 -5.67 20.54
C ASN A 33 -2.39 -7.22 20.48
N GLY A 34 -2.88 -7.77 19.36
CA GLY A 34 -2.40 -9.07 18.87
C GLY A 34 -3.00 -10.38 19.43
N ILE A 35 -4.32 -10.56 19.55
CA ILE A 35 -4.91 -11.91 19.78
C ILE A 35 -4.79 -12.82 18.53
N LEU A 36 -4.48 -12.26 17.35
CA LEU A 36 -4.14 -13.05 16.15
C LEU A 36 -2.62 -13.25 15.96
N SER A 37 -1.81 -12.65 16.83
CA SER A 37 -0.39 -12.94 16.95
C SER A 37 -0.25 -14.07 17.97
N GLY A 38 -0.69 -15.26 17.58
CA GLY A 38 -0.44 -16.47 18.35
C GLY A 38 1.07 -16.66 18.51
N ASP A 39 1.56 -16.43 19.72
CA ASP A 39 2.81 -16.98 20.25
C ASP A 39 2.66 -18.50 20.39
N THR A 40 2.62 -19.18 19.25
CA THR A 40 3.01 -20.58 19.07
C THR A 40 3.64 -20.64 17.69
N GLY A 41 4.86 -21.18 17.56
CA GLY A 41 5.65 -21.16 16.32
C GLY A 41 5.07 -21.97 15.15
N THR A 42 3.88 -21.63 14.67
CA THR A 42 3.07 -22.44 13.76
C THR A 42 2.32 -21.61 12.73
N GLY A 43 3.06 -21.03 11.77
CA GLY A 43 2.50 -20.53 10.49
C GLY A 43 1.43 -19.44 10.60
N LYS A 44 0.92 -18.97 9.45
CA LYS A 44 -0.18 -17.99 9.40
C LYS A 44 -1.49 -18.67 9.86
N PRO A 45 -2.30 -18.06 10.74
CA PRO A 45 -3.56 -18.64 11.18
C PRO A 45 -4.49 -18.86 10.00
N THR A 46 -5.27 -19.93 10.06
CA THR A 46 -6.08 -20.42 8.94
C THR A 46 -7.49 -19.89 9.09
N VAL A 47 -7.98 -19.20 8.04
CA VAL A 47 -9.23 -18.44 8.11
C VAL A 47 -10.11 -18.77 6.92
N ALA A 48 -11.40 -18.98 7.14
CA ALA A 48 -12.41 -19.02 6.09
C ALA A 48 -13.44 -17.90 6.27
N ILE A 49 -13.98 -17.42 5.15
CA ILE A 49 -14.95 -16.32 5.09
C ILE A 49 -16.24 -16.88 4.51
N LEU A 50 -17.33 -16.84 5.29
CA LEU A 50 -18.67 -17.12 4.80
C LEU A 50 -19.15 -15.96 3.92
N ASP A 51 -20.04 -16.26 2.97
CA ASP A 51 -20.74 -15.20 2.23
C ASP A 51 -21.54 -14.35 3.21
N PHE A 52 -21.47 -13.02 3.04
CA PHE A 52 -22.22 -12.11 3.90
C PHE A 52 -23.71 -12.25 3.63
N GLU A 53 -24.52 -11.97 4.64
CA GLU A 53 -25.97 -11.92 4.49
C GLU A 53 -26.41 -10.55 3.94
N GLY A 54 -27.22 -10.56 2.88
CA GLY A 54 -27.87 -9.35 2.38
C GLY A 54 -29.20 -9.07 3.07
N ARG A 55 -29.37 -7.88 3.67
CA ARG A 55 -30.64 -7.40 4.22
C ARG A 55 -31.05 -6.10 3.53
N GLY A 56 -31.89 -6.21 2.50
CA GLY A 56 -32.29 -5.06 1.67
C GLY A 56 -31.24 -4.64 0.64
N VAL A 57 -30.31 -5.54 0.32
CA VAL A 57 -29.23 -5.38 -0.68
C VAL A 57 -29.32 -6.55 -1.66
N SER A 58 -28.98 -6.35 -2.94
CA SER A 58 -29.07 -7.43 -3.93
C SER A 58 -28.00 -8.51 -3.68
N VAL A 59 -28.30 -9.75 -4.08
CA VAL A 59 -27.38 -10.89 -3.90
C VAL A 59 -26.06 -10.64 -4.64
N GLN A 60 -26.11 -10.04 -5.83
CA GLN A 60 -24.93 -9.74 -6.64
C GLN A 60 -24.01 -8.71 -5.97
N GLU A 61 -24.58 -7.68 -5.36
CA GLU A 61 -23.83 -6.67 -4.60
C GLU A 61 -23.16 -7.28 -3.38
N VAL A 62 -23.88 -8.12 -2.63
CA VAL A 62 -23.37 -8.80 -1.44
C VAL A 62 -22.23 -9.76 -1.78
N GLN A 63 -22.37 -10.51 -2.88
CA GLN A 63 -21.29 -11.37 -3.40
C GLN A 63 -20.07 -10.54 -3.77
N THR A 64 -20.26 -9.42 -4.48
CA THR A 64 -19.15 -8.54 -4.87
C THR A 64 -18.41 -7.98 -3.65
N LEU A 65 -19.15 -7.56 -2.62
CA LEU A 65 -18.57 -7.05 -1.37
C LEU A 65 -17.87 -8.15 -0.56
N SER A 66 -18.44 -9.36 -0.52
CA SER A 66 -17.82 -10.52 0.13
C SER A 66 -16.50 -10.92 -0.57
N GLU A 67 -16.47 -10.94 -1.90
CA GLU A 67 -15.24 -11.19 -2.67
C GLU A 67 -14.21 -10.09 -2.48
N ARG A 68 -14.65 -8.82 -2.38
CA ARG A 68 -13.75 -7.72 -2.06
C ARG A 68 -13.08 -7.93 -0.71
N MET A 69 -13.84 -8.35 0.31
CA MET A 69 -13.29 -8.67 1.63
C MET A 69 -12.27 -9.81 1.57
N ARG A 70 -12.59 -10.91 0.86
CA ARG A 70 -11.67 -12.04 0.66
C ARG A 70 -10.36 -11.60 0.03
N THR A 71 -10.47 -10.79 -1.02
CA THR A 71 -9.30 -10.26 -1.75
C THR A 71 -8.41 -9.43 -0.83
N GLU A 72 -8.97 -8.48 -0.08
CA GLU A 72 -8.16 -7.65 0.80
C GLU A 72 -7.58 -8.40 1.99
N ILE A 73 -8.32 -9.35 2.58
CA ILE A 73 -7.77 -10.21 3.63
C ILE A 73 -6.59 -11.01 3.07
N GLY A 74 -6.67 -11.51 1.84
CA GLY A 74 -5.53 -12.11 1.14
C GLY A 74 -4.33 -11.16 1.01
N ASN A 75 -4.58 -9.91 0.62
CA ASN A 75 -3.54 -8.88 0.45
C ASN A 75 -2.81 -8.54 1.76
N THR A 76 -3.48 -8.66 2.91
CA THR A 76 -2.84 -8.41 4.22
C THR A 76 -1.68 -9.36 4.50
N ASN A 77 -1.65 -10.53 3.85
CA ASN A 77 -0.70 -11.60 4.11
C ASN A 77 -0.64 -12.05 5.59
N ALA A 78 -1.60 -11.68 6.43
CA ALA A 78 -1.62 -12.01 7.85
C ALA A 78 -2.15 -13.42 8.12
N VAL A 79 -2.97 -13.96 7.20
CA VAL A 79 -3.70 -15.22 7.38
C VAL A 79 -3.54 -16.16 6.19
N ARG A 80 -3.76 -17.45 6.40
CA ARG A 80 -3.92 -18.44 5.32
C ARG A 80 -5.41 -18.58 5.01
N LEU A 81 -5.86 -17.91 3.97
CA LEU A 81 -7.26 -17.90 3.56
C LEU A 81 -7.65 -19.21 2.85
N ILE A 82 -8.80 -19.77 3.21
CA ILE A 82 -9.42 -20.88 2.47
C ILE A 82 -10.23 -20.34 1.30
N GLU A 83 -10.07 -20.97 0.14
CA GLU A 83 -10.82 -20.60 -1.06
C GLU A 83 -12.32 -20.82 -0.87
N ARG A 84 -13.12 -19.90 -1.43
CA ARG A 84 -14.58 -19.97 -1.41
C ARG A 84 -15.12 -21.32 -1.88
N LYS A 85 -14.57 -21.89 -2.95
CA LYS A 85 -15.02 -23.18 -3.51
C LYS A 85 -14.96 -24.32 -2.50
N ALA A 86 -13.98 -24.30 -1.59
CA ALA A 86 -13.88 -25.31 -0.54
C ALA A 86 -14.99 -25.13 0.51
N VAL A 87 -15.30 -23.87 0.87
CA VAL A 87 -16.42 -23.54 1.76
C VAL A 87 -17.75 -23.96 1.14
N ASP A 88 -17.99 -23.60 -0.12
CA ASP A 88 -19.23 -23.91 -0.84
C ASP A 88 -19.46 -25.42 -0.94
N LYS A 89 -18.40 -26.19 -1.23
CA LYS A 89 -18.47 -27.66 -1.29
C LYS A 89 -18.90 -28.27 0.04
N ILE A 90 -18.33 -27.83 1.17
CA ILE A 90 -18.73 -28.32 2.49
C ILE A 90 -20.18 -27.94 2.81
N MET A 91 -20.58 -26.72 2.43
CA MET A 91 -21.95 -26.23 2.60
C MET A 91 -22.98 -27.04 1.81
N GLU A 92 -22.62 -27.51 0.61
CA GLU A 92 -23.46 -28.40 -0.21
C GLU A 92 -23.51 -29.82 0.34
N GLU A 93 -22.34 -30.39 0.70
CA GLU A 93 -22.22 -31.77 1.18
C GLU A 93 -23.00 -32.01 2.47
N GLN A 94 -23.07 -31.01 3.36
CA GLN A 94 -23.80 -31.08 4.62
C GLN A 94 -25.23 -30.52 4.54
N GLY A 95 -25.65 -30.00 3.39
CA GLY A 95 -26.98 -29.40 3.21
C GLY A 95 -27.19 -28.07 3.96
N PHE A 96 -26.13 -27.43 4.46
CA PHE A 96 -26.19 -26.16 5.18
C PHE A 96 -26.71 -24.99 4.33
N GLN A 97 -26.60 -25.08 2.99
CA GLN A 97 -27.22 -24.09 2.10
C GLN A 97 -28.75 -24.05 2.22
N GLN A 98 -29.40 -25.16 2.57
CA GLN A 98 -30.86 -25.23 2.69
C GLN A 98 -31.37 -24.65 4.02
N SER A 99 -30.58 -24.78 5.09
CA SER A 99 -30.93 -24.28 6.42
C SER A 99 -30.51 -22.83 6.67
N GLY A 100 -29.53 -22.32 5.89
CA GLY A 100 -28.96 -21.00 6.09
C GLY A 100 -28.03 -20.99 7.31
N CYS A 101 -26.72 -21.09 7.08
CA CYS A 101 -25.71 -21.06 8.12
C CYS A 101 -25.49 -19.63 8.63
N THR A 102 -26.41 -19.17 9.46
CA THR A 102 -26.53 -17.76 9.90
C THR A 102 -26.15 -17.56 11.37
N THR A 103 -25.92 -18.64 12.10
CA THR A 103 -25.55 -18.61 13.52
C THR A 103 -24.07 -18.93 13.71
N ASP A 104 -23.50 -18.42 14.80
CA ASP A 104 -22.10 -18.64 15.17
C ASP A 104 -21.81 -20.14 15.42
N GLU A 105 -22.82 -20.90 15.87
CA GLU A 105 -22.73 -22.35 16.05
C GLU A 105 -22.59 -23.09 14.72
N CYS A 106 -23.42 -22.76 13.73
CA CYS A 106 -23.33 -23.38 12.41
C CYS A 106 -21.99 -23.04 11.76
N ALA A 107 -21.56 -21.79 11.87
CA ALA A 107 -20.32 -21.33 11.28
C ALA A 107 -19.09 -21.99 11.96
N SER A 108 -19.17 -22.32 13.26
CA SER A 108 -18.19 -23.15 13.96
C SER A 108 -18.13 -24.59 13.42
N GLU A 109 -19.28 -25.24 13.18
CA GLU A 109 -19.33 -26.59 12.60
C GLU A 109 -18.69 -26.64 11.20
N VAL A 110 -19.04 -25.67 10.34
CA VAL A 110 -18.43 -25.52 9.01
C VAL A 110 -16.91 -25.31 9.12
N GLY A 111 -16.48 -24.48 10.08
CA GLY A 111 -15.07 -24.22 10.33
C GLY A 111 -14.29 -25.48 10.74
N GLN A 112 -14.89 -26.35 11.57
CA GLN A 112 -14.29 -27.61 12.01
C GLN A 112 -14.10 -28.57 10.82
N LEU A 113 -15.09 -28.66 9.94
CA LEU A 113 -15.00 -29.49 8.72
C LEU A 113 -13.94 -28.98 7.75
N LEU A 114 -13.74 -27.66 7.69
CA LEU A 114 -12.71 -27.03 6.85
C LEU A 114 -11.30 -27.07 7.48
N GLY A 115 -11.18 -27.43 8.76
CA GLY A 115 -9.91 -27.41 9.50
C GLY A 115 -9.33 -26.00 9.63
N VAL A 116 -10.18 -24.99 9.78
CA VAL A 116 -9.75 -23.60 10.00
C VAL A 116 -9.77 -23.25 11.48
N GLN A 117 -8.86 -22.35 11.89
CA GLN A 117 -8.79 -21.88 13.27
C GLN A 117 -9.82 -20.78 13.54
N TYR A 118 -10.08 -19.93 12.54
CA TYR A 118 -11.03 -18.84 12.63
C TYR A 118 -11.97 -18.80 11.44
N MET A 119 -13.14 -18.25 11.70
CA MET A 119 -14.19 -18.04 10.72
C MET A 119 -14.61 -16.59 10.75
N ILE A 120 -14.89 -16.03 9.59
CA ILE A 120 -15.42 -14.68 9.43
C ILE A 120 -16.82 -14.79 8.84
N SER A 121 -17.77 -14.15 9.49
CA SER A 121 -19.17 -14.01 9.06
C SER A 121 -19.61 -12.57 9.16
N GLY A 122 -20.69 -12.21 8.47
CA GLY A 122 -21.19 -10.85 8.52
C GLY A 122 -22.49 -10.63 7.76
N ALA A 123 -23.02 -9.43 7.89
CA ALA A 123 -24.25 -9.01 7.24
C ALA A 123 -24.09 -7.60 6.66
N ILE A 124 -24.74 -7.36 5.52
CA ILE A 124 -24.81 -6.08 4.83
C ILE A 124 -26.27 -5.66 4.81
N GLY A 125 -26.59 -4.61 5.57
CA GLY A 125 -27.94 -4.07 5.72
C GLY A 125 -28.13 -2.76 4.94
N LEU A 126 -29.36 -2.50 4.51
CA LEU A 126 -29.81 -1.20 4.05
C LEU A 126 -30.91 -0.66 4.97
N MET A 127 -30.65 0.51 5.57
CA MET A 127 -31.59 1.24 6.39
C MET A 127 -31.82 2.64 5.82
N GLY A 128 -32.93 2.82 5.09
CA GLY A 128 -33.27 4.07 4.43
C GLY A 128 -32.31 4.39 3.28
N LYS A 129 -31.30 5.24 3.53
CA LYS A 129 -30.23 5.59 2.58
C LYS A 129 -28.82 5.29 3.13
N THR A 130 -28.77 4.56 4.24
CA THR A 130 -27.53 4.19 4.90
C THR A 130 -27.37 2.69 4.80
N TYR A 131 -26.27 2.26 4.20
CA TYR A 131 -25.83 0.89 4.21
C TYR A 131 -24.99 0.62 5.46
N THR A 132 -25.12 -0.55 6.05
CA THR A 132 -24.35 -0.98 7.21
C THR A 132 -23.68 -2.31 6.90
N ILE A 133 -22.41 -2.46 7.27
CA ILE A 133 -21.69 -3.73 7.21
C ILE A 133 -21.34 -4.10 8.64
N ASP A 134 -21.71 -5.30 9.04
CA ASP A 134 -21.31 -5.92 10.29
C ASP A 134 -20.48 -7.16 9.95
N ALA A 135 -19.25 -7.24 10.47
CA ALA A 135 -18.39 -8.40 10.33
C ALA A 135 -17.89 -8.86 11.69
N LYS A 136 -17.81 -10.17 11.86
CA LYS A 136 -17.34 -10.83 13.07
C LYS A 136 -16.32 -11.89 12.70
N ILE A 137 -15.29 -11.99 13.50
CA ILE A 137 -14.35 -13.12 13.48
C ILE A 137 -14.49 -13.87 14.81
N PHE A 138 -14.63 -15.18 14.72
CA PHE A 138 -14.76 -16.06 15.87
C PHE A 138 -13.82 -17.25 15.76
N SER A 139 -13.44 -17.80 16.91
CA SER A 139 -12.58 -18.97 17.01
C SER A 139 -13.41 -20.23 16.84
N VAL A 140 -12.99 -21.13 15.95
CA VAL A 140 -13.67 -22.41 15.69
C VAL A 140 -13.51 -23.39 16.85
N GLU A 141 -12.41 -23.28 17.59
CA GLU A 141 -12.12 -24.14 18.74
C GLU A 141 -13.01 -23.79 19.95
N THR A 142 -13.21 -22.50 20.21
CA THR A 142 -13.95 -22.03 21.39
C THR A 142 -15.39 -21.66 21.08
N GLY A 143 -15.72 -21.38 19.82
CA GLY A 143 -17.00 -20.80 19.41
C GLY A 143 -17.16 -19.32 19.79
N GLU A 144 -16.14 -18.68 20.37
CA GLU A 144 -16.23 -17.31 20.86
C GLU A 144 -15.87 -16.28 19.80
N THR A 145 -16.60 -15.16 19.79
CA THR A 145 -16.29 -14.00 18.93
C THR A 145 -15.03 -13.31 19.45
N VAL A 146 -13.97 -13.33 18.64
CA VAL A 146 -12.68 -12.70 18.93
C VAL A 146 -12.75 -11.19 18.68
N ARG A 147 -13.41 -10.78 17.59
CA ARG A 147 -13.53 -9.37 17.21
C ARG A 147 -14.77 -9.14 16.37
N THR A 148 -15.40 -7.99 16.58
CA THR A 148 -16.51 -7.49 15.75
C THR A 148 -16.16 -6.11 15.23
N LYS A 149 -16.50 -5.83 13.98
CA LYS A 149 -16.40 -4.52 13.35
C LYS A 149 -17.71 -4.20 12.66
N SER A 150 -18.16 -2.96 12.83
CA SER A 150 -19.38 -2.45 12.21
C SER A 150 -19.09 -1.09 11.60
N VAL A 151 -19.53 -0.89 10.37
CA VAL A 151 -19.33 0.36 9.62
C VAL A 151 -20.63 0.73 8.92
N SER A 152 -20.94 2.03 8.88
CA SER A 152 -22.11 2.56 8.19
C SER A 152 -21.71 3.59 7.14
N HIS A 153 -22.26 3.48 5.95
CA HIS A 153 -22.05 4.40 4.84
C HIS A 153 -23.38 4.95 4.33
N LYS A 154 -23.47 6.28 4.20
CA LYS A 154 -24.66 6.94 3.64
C LYS A 154 -24.38 7.34 2.20
N GLY A 155 -25.19 6.85 1.27
CA GLY A 155 -25.02 7.15 -0.15
C GLY A 155 -25.22 5.94 -1.04
N ASP A 156 -24.41 5.85 -2.09
CA ASP A 156 -24.39 4.73 -3.02
C ASP A 156 -23.64 3.54 -2.41
N ILE A 157 -24.06 2.33 -2.79
CA ILE A 157 -23.44 1.09 -2.31
C ILE A 157 -21.95 0.98 -2.69
N SER A 158 -21.51 1.65 -3.76
CA SER A 158 -20.10 1.69 -4.17
C SER A 158 -19.18 2.22 -3.06
N GLY A 159 -19.69 3.09 -2.18
CA GLY A 159 -18.93 3.58 -1.02
C GLY A 159 -18.58 2.50 0.00
N LEU A 160 -19.34 1.39 0.02
CA LEU A 160 -19.05 0.24 0.87
C LEU A 160 -17.80 -0.52 0.44
N LEU A 161 -17.35 -0.39 -0.82
CA LEU A 161 -16.16 -1.11 -1.28
C LEU A 161 -14.93 -0.72 -0.45
N ILE A 162 -14.73 0.58 -0.23
CA ILE A 162 -13.60 1.09 0.56
C ILE A 162 -13.75 0.73 2.03
N GLU A 163 -14.96 0.85 2.58
CA GLU A 163 -15.23 0.49 3.97
C GLU A 163 -14.99 -1.00 4.23
N MET A 164 -15.35 -1.86 3.27
CA MET A 164 -15.06 -3.29 3.32
C MET A 164 -13.56 -3.57 3.27
N GLN A 165 -12.82 -2.83 2.43
CA GLN A 165 -11.37 -2.96 2.36
C GLN A 165 -10.73 -2.60 3.70
N ILE A 166 -11.09 -1.47 4.31
CA ILE A 166 -10.55 -1.05 5.63
C ILE A 166 -10.92 -2.08 6.70
N MET A 167 -12.17 -2.54 6.71
CA MET A 167 -12.64 -3.55 7.65
C MET A 167 -11.85 -4.85 7.54
N ALA A 168 -11.43 -5.26 6.34
CA ALA A 168 -10.59 -6.45 6.14
C ALA A 168 -9.23 -6.35 6.87
N TRP A 169 -8.58 -5.19 6.88
CA TRP A 169 -7.33 -4.98 7.63
C TRP A 169 -7.58 -4.98 9.13
N GLU A 170 -8.59 -4.23 9.57
CA GLU A 170 -8.89 -4.10 10.99
C GLU A 170 -9.38 -5.40 11.63
N ILE A 171 -10.12 -6.24 10.88
CA ILE A 171 -10.66 -7.50 11.41
C ILE A 171 -9.57 -8.54 11.62
N VAL A 172 -8.48 -8.50 10.85
CA VAL A 172 -7.27 -9.30 11.10
C VAL A 172 -6.29 -8.62 12.07
N GLY A 173 -6.65 -7.46 12.62
CA GLY A 173 -5.87 -6.78 13.66
C GLY A 173 -4.72 -5.93 13.12
N LEU A 174 -4.75 -5.57 11.85
CA LEU A 174 -3.79 -4.66 11.23
C LEU A 174 -4.41 -3.27 11.05
N GLN A 175 -3.56 -2.26 10.96
CA GLN A 175 -3.99 -0.93 10.55
C GLN A 175 -4.18 -0.92 9.02
N ALA A 176 -5.28 -0.32 8.55
CA ALA A 176 -5.51 -0.18 7.12
C ALA A 176 -4.46 0.76 6.50
N PRO A 177 -3.92 0.43 5.31
CA PRO A 177 -2.95 1.28 4.63
C PRO A 177 -3.57 2.64 4.37
N ALA A 178 -2.75 3.68 4.52
CA ALA A 178 -3.25 5.04 4.59
C ALA A 178 -4.04 5.45 3.34
N ARG A 179 -3.69 4.92 2.15
CA ARG A 179 -4.48 5.07 0.90
C ARG A 179 -5.98 4.81 1.07
N LEU A 180 -6.36 3.76 1.80
CA LEU A 180 -7.76 3.38 1.98
C LEU A 180 -8.49 4.38 2.86
N LEU A 181 -7.80 4.89 3.89
CA LEU A 181 -8.31 5.94 4.78
C LEU A 181 -8.60 7.24 4.00
N LEU A 182 -7.85 7.51 2.92
CA LEU A 182 -8.06 8.68 2.04
C LEU A 182 -9.31 8.51 1.20
N TYR A 183 -9.52 7.31 0.66
CA TYR A 183 -10.72 7.02 -0.11
C TYR A 183 -11.97 7.07 0.78
N LYS A 184 -11.87 6.64 2.05
CA LYS A 184 -12.97 6.66 3.03
C LYS A 184 -13.45 8.07 3.37
N THR A 185 -12.55 9.04 3.42
CA THR A 185 -12.92 10.46 3.62
C THR A 185 -13.55 11.10 2.35
N GLY A 186 -13.92 10.28 1.36
CA GLY A 186 -14.84 10.64 0.28
C GLY A 186 -14.16 10.90 -1.06
N GLY A 187 -12.99 10.30 -1.33
CA GLY A 187 -12.20 10.58 -2.54
C GLY A 187 -11.86 12.07 -2.74
N ALA A 188 -12.10 12.88 -1.71
CA ALA A 188 -11.94 14.32 -1.60
C ALA A 188 -11.22 14.70 -0.30
N GLY A 189 -10.86 13.72 0.53
CA GLY A 189 -9.87 13.91 1.57
C GLY A 189 -8.52 14.11 0.90
N LYS A 190 -8.04 15.35 0.90
CA LYS A 190 -6.67 15.62 0.49
C LYS A 190 -5.75 15.18 1.62
N ILE A 191 -4.73 14.39 1.31
CA ILE A 191 -3.71 14.06 2.30
C ILE A 191 -2.77 15.22 2.53
N THR A 192 -2.40 15.42 3.77
CA THR A 192 -1.32 16.34 4.10
C THR A 192 0.02 15.70 3.77
N VAL A 193 0.77 16.30 2.86
CA VAL A 193 2.06 15.80 2.38
C VAL A 193 3.10 16.90 2.53
N ALA A 194 4.26 16.54 3.07
CA ALA A 194 5.45 17.36 2.99
C ALA A 194 6.50 16.67 2.11
N VAL A 195 7.18 17.45 1.28
CA VAL A 195 8.23 16.97 0.38
C VAL A 195 9.53 17.63 0.78
N LEU A 196 10.50 16.83 1.17
CA LEU A 196 11.86 17.30 1.44
C LEU A 196 12.58 17.56 0.12
N ASP A 197 13.54 18.50 0.15
CA ASP A 197 14.37 18.79 -1.02
C ASP A 197 15.12 17.53 -1.46
N PHE A 198 15.06 17.23 -2.75
CA PHE A 198 15.69 16.02 -3.28
C PHE A 198 17.21 16.13 -3.20
N GLU A 199 17.86 15.03 -2.82
CA GLU A 199 19.32 14.95 -2.74
C GLU A 199 19.93 14.85 -4.14
N GLY A 200 20.71 15.85 -4.55
CA GLY A 200 21.41 15.84 -5.83
C GLY A 200 22.80 15.19 -5.73
N ARG A 201 23.00 14.01 -6.33
CA ARG A 201 24.31 13.35 -6.49
C ARG A 201 24.81 13.51 -7.92
N GLY A 202 25.71 14.47 -8.14
CA GLY A 202 26.23 14.77 -9.48
C GLY A 202 25.41 15.81 -10.25
N ILE A 203 24.46 16.48 -9.59
CA ILE A 203 23.79 17.70 -10.03
C ILE A 203 23.97 18.79 -8.97
N SER A 204 23.75 20.06 -9.33
CA SER A 204 23.79 21.16 -8.37
C SER A 204 22.56 21.16 -7.45
N VAL A 205 22.71 21.76 -6.26
CA VAL A 205 21.62 21.93 -5.29
C VAL A 205 20.44 22.69 -5.92
N LEU A 206 20.71 23.73 -6.71
CA LEU A 206 19.66 24.50 -7.40
C LEU A 206 18.91 23.66 -8.44
N GLU A 207 19.59 22.77 -9.16
CA GLU A 207 18.92 21.85 -10.09
C GLU A 207 18.02 20.87 -9.35
N ALA A 208 18.48 20.30 -8.23
CA ALA A 208 17.69 19.39 -7.40
C ALA A 208 16.46 20.09 -6.77
N GLN A 209 16.63 21.33 -6.29
CA GLN A 209 15.53 22.15 -5.79
C GLN A 209 14.51 22.50 -6.88
N THR A 210 14.99 22.85 -8.08
CA THR A 210 14.10 23.12 -9.23
C THR A 210 13.27 21.89 -9.59
N LEU A 211 13.89 20.70 -9.57
CA LEU A 211 13.21 19.43 -9.80
C LEU A 211 12.21 19.12 -8.69
N THR A 212 12.57 19.36 -7.43
CA THR A 212 11.65 19.26 -6.28
C THR A 212 10.45 20.21 -6.43
N ASP A 213 10.66 21.44 -6.91
CA ASP A 213 9.57 22.40 -7.16
C ASP A 213 8.63 21.92 -8.26
N ARG A 214 9.17 21.32 -9.33
CA ARG A 214 8.37 20.71 -10.39
C ARG A 214 7.54 19.55 -9.85
N PHE A 215 8.15 18.67 -9.04
CA PHE A 215 7.47 17.58 -8.36
C PHE A 215 6.32 18.09 -7.49
N ASN A 216 6.58 19.08 -6.63
CA ASN A 216 5.57 19.72 -5.77
C ASN A 216 4.41 20.33 -6.57
N THR A 217 4.73 20.98 -7.70
CA THR A 217 3.73 21.58 -8.59
C THR A 217 2.80 20.50 -9.16
N GLU A 218 3.35 19.41 -9.68
CA GLU A 218 2.54 18.31 -10.23
C GLU A 218 1.77 17.54 -9.15
N MET A 219 2.40 17.29 -8.01
CA MET A 219 1.76 16.65 -6.87
C MET A 219 0.56 17.48 -6.39
N SER A 220 0.70 18.80 -6.26
CA SER A 220 -0.43 19.71 -5.99
C SER A 220 -1.48 19.70 -7.11
N GLY A 221 -1.06 19.48 -8.36
CA GLY A 221 -1.93 19.38 -9.55
C GLY A 221 -2.83 18.13 -9.57
N THR A 222 -2.53 17.12 -8.76
CA THR A 222 -3.39 15.93 -8.61
C THR A 222 -4.73 16.22 -7.92
N ASP A 223 -4.83 17.35 -7.20
CA ASP A 223 -5.96 17.73 -6.34
C ASP A 223 -6.29 16.71 -5.23
N LYS A 224 -5.37 15.77 -4.94
CA LYS A 224 -5.49 14.73 -3.89
C LYS A 224 -4.63 15.00 -2.66
N VAL A 225 -3.87 16.08 -2.66
CA VAL A 225 -2.89 16.40 -1.60
C VAL A 225 -3.05 17.87 -1.15
N ILE A 226 -2.84 18.10 0.14
CA ILE A 226 -2.58 19.40 0.76
C ILE A 226 -1.07 19.42 1.02
N MET A 227 -0.38 20.28 0.30
CA MET A 227 1.07 20.41 0.44
C MET A 227 1.39 21.33 1.61
N VAL A 228 2.38 20.96 2.42
CA VAL A 228 3.02 21.90 3.34
C VAL A 228 4.01 22.76 2.56
N GLU A 229 4.01 24.06 2.85
CA GLU A 229 4.93 25.00 2.23
C GLU A 229 6.37 24.74 2.69
N ARG A 230 7.32 24.81 1.75
CA ARG A 230 8.75 24.63 2.04
C ARG A 230 9.24 25.57 3.15
N GLY A 231 8.76 26.81 3.19
CA GLY A 231 9.11 27.78 4.24
C GLY A 231 8.76 27.27 5.63
N THR A 232 7.52 26.84 5.85
CA THR A 232 7.06 26.25 7.12
C THR A 232 7.88 25.04 7.52
N MET A 233 8.28 24.21 6.56
CA MET A 233 9.15 23.07 6.82
C MET A 233 10.55 23.51 7.27
N MET A 234 11.15 24.50 6.61
CA MET A 234 12.47 25.02 6.98
C MET A 234 12.43 25.68 8.36
N ASP A 235 11.36 26.40 8.70
CA ASP A 235 11.18 26.98 10.02
C ASP A 235 11.18 25.90 11.11
N VAL A 236 10.46 24.79 10.89
CA VAL A 236 10.43 23.66 11.84
C VAL A 236 11.79 22.96 11.94
N LEU A 237 12.48 22.78 10.81
CA LEU A 237 13.83 22.19 10.79
C LEU A 237 14.84 23.06 11.56
N ASP A 238 14.81 24.37 11.33
CA ASP A 238 15.67 25.34 12.02
C ASP A 238 15.35 25.39 13.52
N GLU A 239 14.08 25.31 13.91
CA GLU A 239 13.64 25.26 15.31
C GLU A 239 14.15 24.02 16.05
N GLN A 240 14.26 22.89 15.35
CA GLN A 240 14.82 21.65 15.90
C GLN A 240 16.36 21.59 15.82
N GLY A 241 16.99 22.62 15.25
CA GLY A 241 18.45 22.68 15.09
C GLY A 241 18.99 21.74 14.02
N PHE A 242 18.15 21.30 13.06
CA PHE A 242 18.61 20.60 11.87
C PHE A 242 19.20 21.60 10.87
N GLU A 243 20.38 21.32 10.32
CA GLU A 243 20.89 22.12 9.20
C GLU A 243 20.08 21.83 7.92
N ALA A 244 19.94 22.83 7.06
CA ALA A 244 19.30 22.69 5.76
C ALA A 244 19.96 21.55 4.95
N GLY A 245 19.25 20.42 4.82
CA GLY A 245 19.72 19.21 4.14
C GLY A 245 20.13 18.03 5.04
N ALA A 246 20.08 18.18 6.37
CA ALA A 246 20.42 17.09 7.30
C ALA A 246 19.31 16.02 7.43
N CYS A 247 18.08 16.33 7.00
CA CYS A 247 16.94 15.42 7.09
C CYS A 247 16.83 14.48 5.89
N ALA A 248 17.87 13.69 5.66
CA ALA A 248 17.93 12.73 4.55
C ALA A 248 17.61 11.28 4.96
N SER A 249 17.44 11.01 6.26
CA SER A 249 17.07 9.68 6.76
C SER A 249 15.57 9.51 6.88
N ASP A 250 15.12 8.27 6.75
CA ASP A 250 13.72 7.87 6.87
C ASP A 250 13.17 8.22 8.28
N GLU A 251 14.01 8.09 9.32
CA GLU A 251 13.68 8.46 10.70
C GLU A 251 13.50 9.97 10.87
N CYS A 252 14.38 10.77 10.27
CA CYS A 252 14.25 12.22 10.35
C CYS A 252 12.99 12.70 9.64
N ALA A 253 12.70 12.14 8.46
CA ALA A 253 11.49 12.47 7.73
C ALA A 253 10.24 12.18 8.57
N ALA A 254 10.16 11.03 9.25
CA ALA A 254 9.04 10.70 10.12
C ALA A 254 8.88 11.67 11.30
N GLU A 255 9.99 12.05 11.97
CA GLU A 255 9.97 13.00 13.08
C GLU A 255 9.51 14.39 12.65
N VAL A 256 10.08 14.91 11.56
CA VAL A 256 9.71 16.22 11.00
C VAL A 256 8.27 16.22 10.51
N GLY A 257 7.85 15.12 9.87
CA GLY A 257 6.47 14.95 9.42
C GLY A 257 5.46 15.01 10.57
N ALA A 258 5.79 14.41 11.72
CA ALA A 258 4.95 14.45 12.91
C ALA A 258 4.82 15.87 13.47
N MET A 259 5.90 16.66 13.44
CA MET A 259 5.88 18.06 13.88
C MET A 259 5.10 18.97 12.93
N LEU A 260 5.19 18.72 11.62
CA LEU A 260 4.42 19.43 10.60
C LEU A 260 2.94 19.02 10.58
N GLY A 261 2.56 17.97 11.30
CA GLY A 261 1.20 17.44 11.31
C GLY A 261 0.78 16.88 9.96
N VAL A 262 1.74 16.38 9.17
CA VAL A 262 1.45 15.75 7.88
C VAL A 262 1.25 14.25 8.04
N GLU A 263 0.45 13.67 7.16
CA GLU A 263 0.22 12.23 7.10
C GLU A 263 1.39 11.51 6.40
N PHE A 264 1.97 12.15 5.39
CA PHE A 264 3.05 11.57 4.60
C PHE A 264 4.21 12.52 4.36
N MET A 265 5.38 11.92 4.26
CA MET A 265 6.62 12.58 3.89
C MET A 265 7.16 11.98 2.61
N VAL A 266 7.61 12.83 1.69
CA VAL A 266 8.26 12.38 0.45
C VAL A 266 9.71 12.83 0.45
N THR A 267 10.61 11.89 0.20
CA THR A 267 12.03 12.16 -0.04
C THR A 267 12.41 11.67 -1.42
N GLY A 268 13.46 12.25 -1.99
CA GLY A 268 13.96 11.83 -3.29
C GLY A 268 15.47 12.00 -3.40
N ALA A 269 16.08 11.17 -4.23
CA ALA A 269 17.49 11.26 -4.60
C ALA A 269 17.61 11.27 -6.12
N ILE A 270 18.42 12.19 -6.64
CA ILE A 270 18.69 12.34 -8.07
C ILE A 270 20.17 12.07 -8.29
N GLY A 271 20.48 10.95 -8.95
CA GLY A 271 21.84 10.60 -9.34
C GLY A 271 22.14 10.99 -10.79
N LYS A 272 23.38 11.41 -11.06
CA LYS A 272 23.91 11.59 -12.43
C LYS A 272 25.18 10.78 -12.63
N LEU A 273 25.20 10.00 -13.71
CA LEU A 273 26.36 9.26 -14.18
C LEU A 273 26.54 9.47 -15.70
N GLY A 274 27.50 10.32 -16.08
CA GLY A 274 27.66 10.74 -17.46
C GLY A 274 26.42 11.52 -17.94
N ASP A 275 25.74 11.00 -18.96
CA ASP A 275 24.48 11.54 -19.48
C ASP A 275 23.24 10.79 -18.98
N THR A 276 23.41 9.88 -18.03
CA THR A 276 22.32 9.11 -17.40
C THR A 276 21.96 9.73 -16.05
N TYR A 277 20.67 9.89 -15.80
CA TYR A 277 20.09 10.35 -14.56
C TYR A 277 19.22 9.25 -13.96
N THR A 278 19.28 9.09 -12.64
CA THR A 278 18.37 8.24 -11.88
C THR A 278 17.61 9.12 -10.91
N ILE A 279 16.29 8.92 -10.79
CA ILE A 279 15.48 9.55 -9.75
C ILE A 279 14.87 8.42 -8.94
N ASP A 280 15.15 8.41 -7.64
CA ASP A 280 14.51 7.53 -6.67
C ASP A 280 13.64 8.40 -5.76
N ILE A 281 12.35 8.10 -5.65
CA ILE A 281 11.42 8.82 -4.78
C ILE A 281 10.78 7.82 -3.83
N LYS A 282 10.70 8.20 -2.56
CA LYS A 282 10.11 7.40 -1.49
C LYS A 282 9.06 8.21 -0.76
N MET A 283 7.91 7.60 -0.51
CA MET A 283 6.84 8.14 0.30
C MET A 283 6.74 7.33 1.59
N PHE A 284 6.78 8.00 2.73
CA PHE A 284 6.68 7.43 4.06
C PHE A 284 5.40 7.86 4.75
N SER A 285 4.77 6.94 5.46
CA SER A 285 3.71 7.27 6.41
C SER A 285 4.35 7.76 7.71
N VAL A 286 3.97 8.95 8.15
CA VAL A 286 4.45 9.52 9.42
C VAL A 286 3.93 8.73 10.62
N ALA A 287 2.72 8.18 10.50
CA ALA A 287 2.10 7.43 11.58
C ALA A 287 2.81 6.09 11.85
N THR A 288 3.33 5.44 10.81
CA THR A 288 3.94 4.10 10.91
C THR A 288 5.46 4.13 10.78
N GLY A 289 6.04 5.24 10.27
CA GLY A 289 7.45 5.34 9.93
C GLY A 289 7.88 4.44 8.75
N ALA A 290 6.93 3.79 8.07
CA ALA A 290 7.21 2.84 6.99
C ALA A 290 7.10 3.52 5.62
N ALA A 291 7.93 3.06 4.68
CA ALA A 291 7.79 3.41 3.27
C ALA A 291 6.52 2.77 2.70
N GLU A 292 5.57 3.59 2.25
CA GLU A 292 4.29 3.17 1.68
C GLU A 292 4.39 2.99 0.17
N ASN A 293 5.18 3.85 -0.50
CA ASN A 293 5.40 3.75 -1.94
C ASN A 293 6.83 4.18 -2.29
N MET A 294 7.39 3.54 -3.32
CA MET A 294 8.73 3.84 -3.85
C MET A 294 8.70 3.71 -5.36
N GLU A 295 9.11 4.79 -6.03
CA GLU A 295 9.17 4.86 -7.49
C GLU A 295 10.58 5.24 -7.92
N SER A 296 11.09 4.59 -8.97
CA SER A 296 12.41 4.87 -9.52
C SER A 296 12.35 4.93 -11.03
N VAL A 297 13.08 5.88 -11.62
CA VAL A 297 13.21 6.00 -13.07
C VAL A 297 14.65 6.32 -13.46
N THR A 298 15.09 5.75 -14.57
CA THR A 298 16.37 6.06 -15.19
C THR A 298 16.12 6.74 -16.54
N TYR A 299 16.74 7.89 -16.76
CA TYR A 299 16.63 8.69 -17.96
C TYR A 299 18.01 8.98 -18.57
N VAL A 300 18.14 8.86 -19.89
CA VAL A 300 19.37 9.19 -20.60
C VAL A 300 19.10 10.40 -21.49
N GLY A 301 19.82 11.49 -21.29
CA GLY A 301 19.66 12.69 -22.12
C GLY A 301 19.97 13.99 -21.39
N LYS A 302 19.35 15.08 -21.86
CA LYS A 302 19.53 16.42 -21.28
C LYS A 302 18.62 16.61 -20.06
N VAL A 303 19.05 17.48 -19.14
CA VAL A 303 18.31 17.83 -17.92
C VAL A 303 16.85 18.23 -18.20
N ASP A 304 16.55 18.85 -19.35
CA ASP A 304 15.17 19.21 -19.73
C ASP A 304 14.21 18.01 -19.83
N GLY A 305 14.69 16.83 -20.24
CA GLY A 305 13.88 15.61 -20.31
C GLY A 305 13.54 15.05 -18.93
N LEU A 306 14.42 15.28 -17.96
CA LEU A 306 14.25 14.87 -16.56
C LEU A 306 13.02 15.53 -15.91
N ILE A 307 12.67 16.75 -16.35
CA ILE A 307 11.48 17.45 -15.88
C ILE A 307 10.21 16.65 -16.19
N THR A 308 10.10 16.04 -17.38
CA THR A 308 8.89 15.26 -17.70
C THR A 308 8.83 13.96 -16.88
N GLU A 309 9.97 13.35 -16.61
CA GLU A 309 10.02 12.13 -15.79
C GLU A 309 9.61 12.41 -14.35
N ILE A 310 10.13 13.47 -13.73
CA ILE A 310 9.74 13.83 -12.36
C ILE A 310 8.27 14.26 -12.27
N GLU A 311 7.74 14.93 -13.30
CA GLU A 311 6.31 15.24 -13.41
C GLU A 311 5.49 13.94 -13.39
N ILE A 312 5.87 12.92 -14.16
CA ILE A 312 5.18 11.62 -14.19
C ILE A 312 5.29 10.87 -12.85
N LEU A 313 6.44 10.91 -12.20
CA LEU A 313 6.64 10.25 -10.90
C LEU A 313 5.70 10.79 -9.83
N ALA A 314 5.38 12.09 -9.83
CA ALA A 314 4.44 12.70 -8.89
C ALA A 314 3.03 12.09 -8.98
N TRP A 315 2.62 11.63 -10.16
CA TRP A 315 1.35 10.91 -10.34
C TRP A 315 1.47 9.44 -9.94
N LYS A 316 2.55 8.77 -10.35
CA LYS A 316 2.77 7.34 -10.06
C LYS A 316 2.93 7.05 -8.58
N ILE A 317 3.61 7.91 -7.83
CA ILE A 317 3.78 7.74 -6.38
C ILE A 317 2.45 7.85 -5.62
N MET A 318 1.48 8.54 -6.22
CA MET A 318 0.10 8.61 -5.73
C MET A 318 -0.78 7.46 -6.27
N GLU A 319 -0.21 6.49 -6.99
CA GLU A 319 -0.90 5.42 -7.72
C GLU A 319 -1.96 5.97 -8.71
N LEU A 320 -1.73 7.16 -9.26
CA LEU A 320 -2.63 7.82 -10.23
C LEU A 320 -2.09 7.72 -11.65
N ASP A 321 -3.01 7.63 -12.61
CA ASP A 321 -2.67 7.67 -14.04
C ASP A 321 -2.21 9.08 -14.46
N PRO A 322 -0.99 9.23 -15.00
CA PRO A 322 -0.50 10.53 -15.45
C PRO A 322 -1.33 11.07 -16.63
N PRO A 323 -1.55 12.40 -16.72
CA PRO A 323 -2.22 13.02 -17.84
C PRO A 323 -1.60 12.64 -19.19
N LYS A 324 -2.45 12.35 -20.19
CA LYS A 324 -2.01 11.96 -21.55
C LYS A 324 -1.05 12.98 -22.20
N ALA A 325 -1.11 14.25 -21.77
CA ALA A 325 -0.19 15.28 -22.21
C ALA A 325 1.27 15.01 -21.78
N LEU A 326 1.48 14.57 -20.53
CA LEU A 326 2.80 14.20 -20.00
C LEU A 326 3.35 12.98 -20.72
N LEU A 327 2.53 11.94 -20.88
CA LEU A 327 2.90 10.72 -21.61
C LEU A 327 3.29 11.01 -23.07
N LYS A 328 2.64 12.00 -23.70
CA LYS A 328 2.98 12.44 -25.06
C LYS A 328 4.28 13.24 -25.12
N LYS A 329 4.59 14.05 -24.08
CA LYS A 329 5.88 14.75 -23.96
C LYS A 329 7.02 13.75 -23.76
N GLN A 330 6.84 12.75 -22.91
CA GLN A 330 7.81 11.68 -22.67
C GLN A 330 8.18 10.95 -23.96
N LYS A 331 7.17 10.55 -24.77
CA LYS A 331 7.39 9.90 -26.07
C LYS A 331 8.14 10.77 -27.10
N ARG A 332 8.14 12.09 -26.93
CA ARG A 332 8.85 13.05 -27.81
C ARG A 332 10.27 13.35 -27.33
N GLY A 333 10.59 13.10 -26.06
CA GLY A 333 11.86 13.44 -25.40
C GLY A 333 12.98 12.40 -25.52
N GLY A 334 12.74 11.28 -26.20
CA GLY A 334 13.68 10.14 -26.27
C GLY A 334 13.44 9.16 -25.12
N GLY A 335 13.10 7.92 -25.46
CA GLY A 335 12.53 6.94 -24.54
C GLY A 335 13.49 6.43 -23.47
N VAL A 336 12.92 6.21 -22.28
CA VAL A 336 13.50 5.47 -21.16
C VAL A 336 13.63 3.97 -21.50
N ALA A 337 14.75 3.35 -21.13
CA ALA A 337 14.83 1.91 -20.96
C ALA A 337 14.22 1.59 -19.59
N ALA A 338 13.00 1.09 -19.58
CA ALA A 338 12.35 0.63 -18.35
C ALA A 338 13.08 -0.62 -17.84
N ALA A 339 13.65 -0.56 -16.64
CA ALA A 339 14.00 -1.74 -15.87
C ALA A 339 12.69 -2.31 -15.30
N GLU A 340 12.06 -3.21 -16.06
CA GLU A 340 10.77 -3.80 -15.71
C GLU A 340 10.98 -4.97 -14.73
N GLY A 341 10.78 -4.69 -13.45
CA GLY A 341 10.54 -5.68 -12.42
C GLY A 341 9.05 -6.00 -12.29
N GLY A 342 8.54 -6.91 -13.12
CA GLY A 342 7.41 -7.77 -12.77
C GLY A 342 6.01 -7.42 -13.29
N THR A 343 5.55 -8.28 -14.20
CA THR A 343 4.16 -8.76 -14.40
C THR A 343 3.33 -8.13 -15.54
N ASN A 344 3.61 -8.62 -16.74
CA ASN A 344 2.66 -9.07 -17.77
C ASN A 344 1.47 -8.16 -18.12
N TRP A 345 1.71 -7.20 -19.03
CA TRP A 345 0.68 -6.68 -19.92
C TRP A 345 1.10 -6.93 -21.38
N LEU A 346 0.46 -7.93 -21.97
CA LEU A 346 0.70 -8.39 -23.33
C LEU A 346 0.43 -7.32 -24.43
N LEU A 347 1.04 -7.57 -25.59
CA LEU A 347 0.37 -7.71 -26.90
C LEU A 347 0.36 -6.60 -27.96
N TRP A 348 1.05 -5.45 -27.85
CA TRP A 348 1.09 -4.49 -28.98
C TRP A 348 2.43 -3.79 -29.17
N GLY A 349 3.31 -4.39 -29.99
CA GLY A 349 4.59 -3.80 -30.38
C GLY A 349 5.12 -4.29 -31.73
N LEU A 350 4.27 -4.79 -32.64
CA LEU A 350 4.64 -4.88 -34.05
C LEU A 350 4.34 -3.54 -34.71
N VAL A 351 5.41 -2.82 -35.05
CA VAL A 351 5.64 -2.08 -36.32
C VAL A 351 6.67 -0.99 -36.06
N GLY A 352 7.79 -1.07 -36.79
CA GLY A 352 8.55 0.14 -37.13
C GLY A 352 10.07 0.03 -37.03
N VAL A 353 10.72 -0.82 -37.82
CA VAL A 353 12.05 -0.47 -38.35
C VAL A 353 12.03 -0.63 -39.86
N ALA A 354 12.05 0.53 -40.51
CA ALA A 354 12.28 0.72 -41.92
C ALA A 354 13.71 0.31 -42.28
N VAL A 355 13.89 -0.44 -43.37
CA VAL A 355 15.16 -0.50 -44.09
C VAL A 355 14.97 0.14 -45.46
N ILE A 356 15.84 1.10 -45.69
CA ILE A 356 15.96 2.02 -46.81
C ILE A 356 16.51 1.28 -48.04
N GLY A 357 15.83 1.44 -49.18
CA GLY A 357 16.48 1.82 -50.44
C GLY A 357 16.91 0.72 -51.44
N GLY A 358 16.54 0.96 -52.71
CA GLY A 358 17.37 0.63 -53.87
C GLY A 358 16.93 -0.61 -54.68
N GLY A 359 16.26 -0.37 -55.81
CA GLY A 359 15.76 -1.43 -56.69
C GLY A 359 16.78 -2.01 -57.66
N ALA A 360 16.45 -3.17 -58.22
CA ALA A 360 16.74 -3.61 -59.58
C ALA A 360 15.99 -4.93 -59.86
N ALA A 361 15.55 -5.07 -61.10
CA ALA A 361 14.83 -6.21 -61.64
C ALA A 361 15.64 -7.53 -61.60
N LEU A 362 14.94 -8.68 -61.55
CA LEU A 362 14.97 -9.73 -62.58
C LEU A 362 14.11 -10.92 -62.17
N ALA A 363 13.56 -11.57 -63.20
CA ALA A 363 12.58 -12.64 -63.15
C ALA A 363 13.22 -14.04 -63.11
N ILE A 364 12.33 -15.04 -62.99
CA ILE A 364 12.39 -16.43 -63.50
C ILE A 364 12.59 -17.54 -62.45
N SER A 365 11.47 -18.24 -62.22
CA SER A 365 11.21 -19.68 -62.05
C SER A 365 12.19 -20.62 -61.32
N GLY A 366 11.63 -21.56 -60.56
CA GLY A 366 12.11 -22.94 -60.60
C GLY A 366 12.11 -23.69 -59.27
N ASP A 367 11.03 -24.44 -59.06
CA ASP A 367 11.01 -25.82 -58.53
C ASP A 367 11.43 -26.14 -57.08
N SER A 368 10.72 -27.17 -56.62
CA SER A 368 10.67 -27.94 -55.38
C SER A 368 11.96 -28.19 -54.58
N GLY A 369 11.77 -28.34 -53.26
CA GLY A 369 12.74 -29.01 -52.39
C GLY A 369 12.63 -28.59 -50.93
N ALA A 370 12.07 -29.47 -50.09
CA ALA A 370 12.19 -29.39 -48.64
C ALA A 370 13.63 -29.72 -48.20
N ALA A 371 14.24 -28.95 -47.28
CA ALA A 371 15.17 -29.45 -46.26
C ALA A 371 15.67 -28.35 -45.31
N ALA A 372 15.68 -28.73 -44.03
CA ALA A 372 16.67 -28.46 -42.98
C ALA A 372 16.95 -27.01 -42.50
N VAL A 373 16.54 -26.80 -41.24
CA VAL A 373 17.13 -25.87 -40.28
C VAL A 373 18.53 -26.35 -39.92
N SER A 374 19.52 -25.46 -39.96
CA SER A 374 20.85 -25.65 -39.39
C SER A 374 21.28 -24.42 -38.57
N ASP A 375 21.59 -24.73 -37.30
CA ASP A 375 22.66 -24.19 -36.45
C ASP A 375 22.57 -22.78 -35.85
N ILE A 376 22.27 -22.78 -34.53
CA ILE A 376 22.52 -21.72 -33.55
C ILE A 376 23.88 -22.04 -32.88
N PRO A 377 24.83 -21.09 -32.76
CA PRO A 377 26.08 -21.33 -32.04
C PRO A 377 25.93 -21.14 -30.51
N GLU A 378 26.62 -21.98 -29.73
CA GLU A 378 26.70 -21.92 -28.26
C GLU A 378 27.51 -20.71 -27.75
N PRO A 379 27.18 -20.18 -26.55
CA PRO A 379 27.92 -19.07 -25.94
C PRO A 379 29.17 -19.53 -25.16
N PRO A 380 30.19 -18.65 -25.01
CA PRO A 380 31.46 -18.99 -24.37
C PRO A 380 31.39 -18.99 -22.83
N ALA A 381 32.25 -19.81 -22.20
CA ALA A 381 32.37 -19.94 -20.75
C ALA A 381 33.28 -18.87 -20.10
N PHE A 382 32.95 -18.51 -18.86
CA PHE A 382 33.64 -17.48 -18.07
C PHE A 382 34.98 -17.94 -17.46
N PRO A 383 35.94 -17.03 -17.24
CA PRO A 383 37.24 -17.35 -16.67
C PRO A 383 37.21 -17.45 -15.13
N THR A 384 37.97 -18.39 -14.58
CA THR A 384 38.26 -18.51 -13.16
C THR A 384 39.61 -17.85 -12.83
N VAL A 385 39.63 -17.02 -11.80
CA VAL A 385 40.81 -16.29 -11.27
C VAL A 385 41.57 -17.21 -10.28
N PRO A 386 42.92 -17.16 -10.23
CA PRO A 386 43.80 -18.17 -9.63
C PRO A 386 43.72 -18.39 -8.12
#